data_AF-A0A7J0BJQ6-F1
#
_entry.id   AF-A0A7J0BJQ6-F1
#
_cell.length_a   1.000
_cell.length_b   1.000
_cell.length_c   1.000
_cell.angle_alpha   90.00
_cell.angle_beta   90.00
_cell.angle_gamma   90.00
#
_symmetry.space_group_name_H-M   'P 1'
#
loop_
_entity.id
_entity.type
_entity.pdbx_description
1 polymer ?
#
loop_
_entity_poly.entity_id
_entity_poly.type
_entity_poly.pdbx_seq_one_letter_code
_entity_poly.pdbx_strand_id
1 'polypeptide(L)' 'MGKSTSLGKVEVVLTKPNGERIEVEVGENDMVYIDVEAGEQCTMNKAQRWAELTDERRQQASQFIKSIQQDLEGLLAC' A
#
# COMPACT_ATOMS: atom_id res chain seq x y z
N MET A 1 0.52 -25.55 -13.07
CA MET A 1 0.81 -24.10 -12.98
C MET A 1 -0.21 -23.51 -12.04
N GLY A 2 0.14 -23.32 -10.76
CA GLY A 2 -0.77 -22.72 -9.78
C GLY A 2 -1.06 -21.29 -10.20
N LYS A 3 -2.34 -20.90 -10.23
CA LYS A 3 -2.73 -19.51 -10.42
C LYS A 3 -2.17 -18.74 -9.23
N SER A 4 -1.13 -17.93 -9.45
CA SER A 4 -0.75 -16.91 -8.47
C SER A 4 -1.94 -15.95 -8.38
N THR A 5 -2.66 -16.03 -7.28
CA THR A 5 -3.71 -15.08 -6.96
C THR A 5 -2.98 -13.78 -6.68
N SER A 6 -2.98 -12.85 -7.63
CA SER A 6 -2.56 -11.48 -7.33
C SER A 6 -3.40 -11.04 -6.13
N LEU A 7 -2.75 -10.85 -4.99
CA LEU A 7 -3.41 -10.40 -3.75
C LEU A 7 -3.93 -8.97 -3.87
N GLY A 8 -3.74 -8.33 -5.03
CA GLY A 8 -4.25 -7.00 -5.33
C GLY A 8 -3.42 -5.92 -4.66
N LYS A 9 -4.12 -4.98 -4.06
CA LYS A 9 -3.60 -3.75 -3.46
C LYS A 9 -3.19 -4.00 -2.01
N VAL A 10 -2.12 -3.34 -1.55
CA VAL A 10 -1.76 -3.32 -0.13
C VAL A 10 -2.27 -2.04 0.49
N GLU A 11 -3.03 -2.16 1.58
CA GLU A 11 -3.41 -1.05 2.45
C GLU A 11 -2.63 -1.14 3.76
N VAL A 12 -1.98 -0.04 4.13
CA VAL A 12 -1.23 0.11 5.37
C VAL A 12 -1.82 1.26 6.14
N VAL A 13 -2.18 0.99 7.39
CA VAL A 13 -2.63 2.03 8.32
C VAL A 13 -1.57 2.22 9.39
N LEU A 14 -1.04 3.43 9.50
CA LEU A 14 -0.13 3.83 10.55
C LEU A 14 -0.86 4.76 11.52
N THR A 15 -0.89 4.43 12.81
CA THR A 15 -1.41 5.34 13.84
C THR A 15 -0.23 5.96 14.58
N LYS A 16 -0.15 7.30 14.57
CA LYS A 16 0.87 8.05 15.29
C LYS A 16 0.49 8.21 16.78
N PRO A 17 1.48 8.45 17.66
CA PRO A 17 1.20 8.66 19.10
C PRO A 17 0.28 9.83 19.43
N ASN A 18 0.18 10.83 18.54
CA ASN A 18 -0.72 11.98 18.67
C ASN A 18 -2.14 11.69 18.19
N GLY A 19 -2.45 10.45 17.79
CA GLY A 19 -3.76 10.03 17.30
C GLY A 19 -3.99 10.29 15.81
N GLU A 20 -3.03 10.85 15.09
CA GLU A 20 -3.13 10.95 13.63
C GLU A 20 -3.05 9.56 12.99
N ARG A 21 -3.87 9.33 11.97
CA ARG A 21 -3.90 8.10 11.18
C ARG A 21 -3.38 8.39 9.79
N ILE A 22 -2.47 7.57 9.28
CA ILE A 22 -1.98 7.64 7.90
C ILE A 22 -2.40 6.36 7.20
N GLU A 23 -3.23 6.50 6.19
CA GLU A 23 -3.65 5.40 5.33
C GLU A 23 -2.84 5.46 4.04
N VAL A 24 -2.20 4.35 3.70
CA VAL A 24 -1.41 4.20 2.47
C VAL A 24 -1.97 3.04 1.69
N GLU A 25 -2.41 3.31 0.47
CA GLU A 25 -2.97 2.32 -0.42
C GLU A 25 -2.10 2.24 -1.68
N VAL A 26 -1.55 1.07 -1.99
CA VAL A 26 -0.60 0.91 -3.10
C VAL A 26 -0.94 -0.33 -3.92
N GLY A 27 -1.28 -0.11 -5.20
CA GLY A 27 -1.58 -1.16 -6.16
C GLY A 27 -0.65 -1.07 -7.38
N GLU A 28 -0.03 -2.19 -7.76
CA GLU A 28 0.77 -2.24 -8.98
C GLU A 28 -0.09 -1.90 -10.20
N ASN A 29 0.40 -1.00 -11.05
CA ASN A 29 -0.29 -0.48 -12.24
C ASN A 29 -1.61 0.25 -11.97
N ASP A 30 -1.90 0.62 -10.72
CA ASP A 30 -3.07 1.39 -10.32
C ASP A 30 -2.67 2.76 -9.74
N MET A 31 -3.29 3.19 -8.64
CA MET A 31 -3.02 4.42 -7.92
C MET A 31 -2.27 4.14 -6.64
N VAL A 32 -1.42 5.09 -6.24
CA VAL A 32 -0.85 5.19 -4.91
C VAL A 32 -1.57 6.32 -4.17
N TYR A 33 -2.24 5.98 -3.08
CA TYR A 33 -2.93 6.90 -2.19
C TYR A 33 -2.19 7.00 -0.86
N ILE A 34 -2.11 8.22 -0.33
CA ILE A 34 -1.65 8.50 1.02
C ILE A 34 -2.59 9.54 1.61
N ASP A 35 -3.38 9.15 2.59
CA ASP A 35 -4.30 10.02 3.32
C ASP A 35 -3.83 10.15 4.77
N VAL A 36 -3.85 11.37 5.29
CA VAL A 36 -3.52 11.69 6.67
C VAL A 36 -4.76 12.26 7.33
N GLU A 37 -5.21 11.62 8.40
CA GLU A 37 -6.38 11.99 9.16
C GLU A 37 -6.00 12.40 10.58
N ALA A 38 -6.60 13.47 11.07
CA ALA A 38 -6.49 13.91 12.44
C ALA A 38 -7.89 14.23 12.98
N GLY A 39 -8.32 13.54 14.05
CA GLY A 39 -9.65 13.75 14.63
C GLY A 39 -10.79 13.55 13.62
N GLU A 40 -10.72 12.45 12.85
CA GLU A 40 -11.71 12.08 11.81
C GLU A 40 -11.80 13.05 10.62
N GLN A 41 -10.85 13.98 10.49
CA GLN A 41 -10.74 14.89 9.34
C GLN A 41 -9.49 14.58 8.53
N CYS A 42 -9.65 14.43 7.22
CA CYS A 42 -8.52 14.36 6.28
C CYS A 42 -7.83 15.73 6.24
N THR A 43 -6.58 15.77 6.68
CA THR A 43 -5.76 16.99 6.73
C THR A 43 -4.81 17.08 5.54
N MET A 44 -4.42 15.93 4.97
CA MET A 44 -3.55 15.85 3.80
C MET A 44 -3.91 14.62 2.97
N ASN A 45 -3.91 14.76 1.66
CA ASN A 45 -4.05 13.65 0.74
C ASN A 45 -3.02 13.71 -0.39
N LYS A 46 -2.65 12.55 -0.90
CA LYS A 46 -1.83 12.41 -2.10
C LYS A 46 -2.33 11.23 -2.91
N ALA A 47 -2.65 11.49 -4.18
CA ALA A 47 -3.00 10.48 -5.16
C ALA A 47 -2.04 10.59 -6.35
N GLN A 48 -1.41 9.49 -6.74
CA GLN A 48 -0.48 9.45 -7.88
C GLN A 48 -0.67 8.17 -8.68
N ARG A 49 -0.71 8.25 -10.01
CA ARG A 49 -0.77 7.04 -10.85
C ARG A 49 0.54 6.28 -10.75
N TRP A 50 0.48 4.95 -10.76
CA TRP A 50 1.67 4.08 -10.78
C TRP A 50 2.62 4.41 -11.94
N ALA A 51 2.06 4.71 -13.11
CA ALA A 51 2.81 5.09 -14.30
C ALA A 51 3.57 6.42 -14.14
N GLU A 52 3.17 7.27 -13.21
CA GLU A 52 3.78 8.59 -12.93
C GLU A 52 4.85 8.53 -11.84
N LEU A 53 4.98 7.39 -11.14
CA LEU A 53 6.08 7.17 -10.21
C LEU A 53 7.42 7.13 -10.97
N THR A 54 8.48 7.57 -10.31
CA THR A 54 9.84 7.31 -10.80
C THR A 54 10.12 5.80 -10.76
N ASP A 55 11.05 5.32 -11.59
CA ASP A 55 11.41 3.89 -11.62
C ASP A 55 11.86 3.37 -10.25
N GLU A 56 12.65 4.17 -9.53
CA GLU A 56 13.06 3.84 -8.17
C GLU A 56 11.86 3.67 -7.23
N ARG A 57 10.90 4.61 -7.24
CA ARG A 57 9.72 4.52 -6.37
C ARG A 57 8.80 3.37 -6.76
N ARG A 58 8.66 3.07 -8.06
CA ARG A 58 7.95 1.87 -8.52
C ARG A 58 8.61 0.60 -7.99
N GLN A 59 9.93 0.48 -8.12
CA GLN A 59 10.66 -0.70 -7.67
C GLN A 59 10.52 -0.91 -6.16
N GLN A 60 10.65 0.15 -5.36
CA GLN A 60 10.47 0.09 -3.91
C GLN A 60 9.05 -0.33 -3.53
N ALA A 61 8.03 0.26 -4.18
CA ALA A 61 6.63 -0.09 -3.94
C ALA A 61 6.32 -1.55 -4.34
N SER A 62 6.81 -2.01 -5.49
CA SER A 62 6.66 -3.41 -5.93
C SER A 62 7.32 -4.39 -4.96
N GLN A 63 8.52 -4.08 -4.46
CA GLN A 63 9.20 -4.92 -3.47
C GLN A 63 8.43 -4.99 -2.16
N PHE A 64 7.90 -3.86 -1.68
CA PHE A 64 7.06 -3.82 -0.49
C PHE A 64 5.80 -4.66 -0.65
N ILE A 65 5.04 -4.46 -1.75
CA ILE A 65 3.85 -5.24 -2.06
C ILE A 65 4.18 -6.73 -2.06
N LYS A 66 5.21 -7.12 -2.83
CA LYS A 66 5.62 -8.52 -2.96
C LYS A 66 6.00 -9.15 -1.62
N SER A 67 6.69 -8.42 -0.75
CA SER A 67 7.07 -8.92 0.58
C SER A 67 5.83 -9.26 1.41
N ILE A 68 4.87 -8.32 1.49
CA ILE A 68 3.62 -8.53 2.24
C ILE A 68 2.82 -9.69 1.64
N GLN A 69 2.76 -9.77 0.32
CA GLN A 69 2.05 -10.85 -0.38
C GLN A 69 2.62 -12.23 -0.02
N GLN A 70 3.95 -12.38 0.03
CA GLN A 70 4.60 -13.63 0.39
C GLN A 70 4.33 -14.04 1.83
N ASP A 71 4.36 -13.09 2.77
CA ASP A 71 4.03 -13.37 4.17
C ASP A 71 2.57 -13.83 4.33
N LEU A 72 1.64 -13.19 3.61
CA LEU A 72 0.22 -13.56 3.60
C LEU A 72 -0.03 -14.94 2.97
N GLU A 73 0.62 -15.26 1.85
CA GLU A 73 0.54 -16.59 1.24
C GLU A 73 1.01 -17.67 2.23
N GLY A 74 2.09 -17.40 3.00
CA GLY A 74 2.57 -18.31 4.04
C GLY A 74 1.56 -18.52 5.18
N LEU A 75 0.91 -17.45 5.63
CA LEU A 75 -0.12 -17.52 6.68
C LEU A 75 -1.39 -18.25 6.22
N LEU A 76 -1.81 -18.06 4.98
CA LEU A 76 -3.04 -18.64 4.42
C LEU A 76 -2.88 -20.09 3.94
N ALA A 77 -1.64 -20.57 3.82
CA ALA A 77 -1.34 -21.96 3.48
C ALA A 77 -1.37 -22.92 4.70
N CYS A 78 -1.57 -22.38 5.91
CA CYS A 78 -1.73 -23.13 7.16
C CYS A 78 -3.20 -23.51 7.40
#